data_AF-A0AAW7IBV3-F1
#
_entry.id   AF-A0AAW7IBV3-F1
#
_cell.length_a   1.000
_cell.length_b   1.000
_cell.length_c   1.000
_cell.angle_alpha   90.00
_cell.angle_beta   90.00
_cell.angle_gamma   90.00
#
_symmetry.space_group_name_H-M   'P 1'
#
loop_
_entity.id
_entity.type
_entity.pdbx_description
1 polymer ?
#
loop_
_entity_poly.entity_id
_entity_poly.type
_entity_poly.pdbx_seq_one_letter_code
_entity_poly.pdbx_strand_id
1 'polypeptide(L)'
;MRFFKMFSFCILMIVFLNACSLDTTKTKSEILEIPNKDEYTTLLVQSVDENGVSSESTSKVITDINEIQAFIEKVNKMEVVQPPNKELLEKSKEFNKKGNYFFILSDKETMDNKVYTMNFFNDGRIMFQEPNGKKQEANGAGQKMMYLSKEKHSDVLLEMKELLNIKF
;
A
#
# COMPACT_ATOMS: atom_id res chain seq x y z
N MET A 1 -3.21 -57.10 -21.80
CA MET A 1 -3.25 -55.70 -22.29
C MET A 1 -4.48 -54.87 -21.84
N ARG A 2 -5.34 -55.34 -20.90
CA ARG A 2 -6.46 -54.51 -20.37
C ARG A 2 -6.09 -53.71 -19.12
N PHE A 3 -5.25 -54.26 -18.24
CA PHE A 3 -4.83 -53.59 -17.01
C PHE A 3 -3.89 -52.39 -17.22
N PHE A 4 -2.97 -52.47 -18.19
CA PHE A 4 -2.08 -51.34 -18.53
C PHE A 4 -2.82 -50.14 -19.12
N LYS A 5 -3.90 -50.37 -19.88
CA LYS A 5 -4.76 -49.28 -20.41
C LYS A 5 -5.57 -48.61 -19.29
N MET A 6 -6.00 -49.37 -18.29
CA MET A 6 -6.77 -48.86 -17.16
C MET A 6 -5.90 -48.02 -16.21
N PHE A 7 -4.65 -48.42 -15.97
CA PHE A 7 -3.70 -47.68 -15.13
C PHE A 7 -3.28 -46.34 -15.76
N SER A 8 -3.10 -46.31 -17.09
CA SER A 8 -2.76 -45.09 -17.82
C SER A 8 -3.87 -44.03 -17.80
N PHE A 9 -5.14 -44.45 -17.71
CA PHE A 9 -6.28 -43.52 -17.66
C PHE A 9 -6.42 -42.88 -16.27
N CYS A 10 -6.14 -43.63 -15.20
CA CYS A 10 -6.18 -43.12 -13.83
C CYS A 10 -5.07 -42.09 -13.55
N ILE A 11 -3.87 -42.28 -14.10
CA ILE A 11 -2.76 -41.31 -13.94
C ILE A 11 -3.08 -39.99 -14.67
N LEU A 12 -3.67 -40.06 -15.87
CA LEU A 12 -4.09 -38.86 -16.60
C LEU A 12 -5.13 -38.04 -15.82
N MET A 13 -6.10 -38.70 -15.19
CA MET A 13 -7.14 -38.02 -14.38
C MET A 13 -6.56 -37.29 -13.15
N ILE A 14 -5.52 -37.84 -12.51
CA ILE A 14 -4.88 -37.22 -11.34
C ILE A 14 -4.09 -35.95 -11.74
N VAL A 15 -3.51 -35.91 -12.94
CA VAL A 15 -2.83 -34.71 -13.45
C VAL A 15 -3.84 -33.59 -13.76
N PHE A 16 -5.05 -33.92 -14.24
CA PHE A 16 -6.12 -32.93 -14.46
C PHE A 16 -6.82 -32.48 -13.17
N LEU A 17 -6.83 -33.29 -12.11
CA LEU A 17 -7.44 -32.92 -10.82
C LEU A 17 -6.58 -31.94 -9.99
N ASN A 18 -5.27 -31.84 -10.24
CA ASN A 18 -4.41 -30.85 -9.58
C ASN A 18 -4.35 -29.50 -10.33
N ALA A 19 -5.00 -29.39 -11.49
CA ALA A 19 -5.09 -28.13 -12.25
C ALA A 19 -6.31 -27.27 -11.86
N CYS A 20 -7.16 -27.76 -10.96
CA CYS A 20 -8.38 -27.07 -10.52
C CYS A 20 -8.35 -26.76 -9.02
N SER A 21 -7.46 -25.85 -8.59
CA SER A 21 -7.75 -24.93 -7.48
C SER A 21 -6.79 -23.75 -7.47
N LEU A 22 -6.66 -23.04 -8.60
CA LEU A 22 -6.52 -21.58 -8.44
C LEU A 22 -7.94 -21.07 -8.28
N ASP A 23 -8.40 -20.98 -7.04
CA ASP A 23 -9.49 -20.09 -6.67
C ASP A 23 -9.06 -18.68 -7.07
N THR A 24 -9.24 -18.32 -8.34
CA THR A 24 -9.31 -16.93 -8.75
C THR A 24 -10.69 -16.44 -8.32
N THR A 25 -10.89 -16.31 -7.00
CA THR A 25 -11.74 -15.23 -6.51
C THR A 25 -11.11 -13.97 -7.10
N LYS A 26 -11.69 -13.48 -8.20
CA LYS A 26 -11.30 -12.17 -8.75
C LYS A 26 -11.59 -11.17 -7.64
N THR A 27 -10.57 -10.87 -6.83
CA THR A 27 -10.66 -9.79 -5.85
C THR A 27 -11.02 -8.56 -6.65
N LYS A 28 -12.21 -8.01 -6.37
CA LYS A 28 -12.73 -6.86 -7.09
C LYS A 28 -11.69 -5.75 -6.96
N SER A 29 -11.12 -5.35 -8.08
CA SER A 29 -10.23 -4.22 -8.14
C SER A 29 -11.03 -2.94 -8.34
N GLU A 30 -10.50 -1.85 -7.81
CA GLU A 30 -11.08 -0.51 -7.89
C GLU A 30 -9.98 0.46 -8.33
N ILE A 31 -10.35 1.51 -9.04
CA ILE A 31 -9.41 2.60 -9.34
C ILE A 31 -9.52 3.58 -8.17
N LEU A 32 -8.42 3.75 -7.44
CA LEU A 32 -8.36 4.65 -6.30
C LEU A 32 -8.50 6.10 -6.75
N GLU A 33 -9.34 6.87 -6.08
CA GLU A 33 -9.34 8.33 -6.19
C GLU A 33 -9.03 8.96 -4.84
N ILE A 34 -7.91 9.68 -4.76
CA ILE A 34 -7.55 10.41 -3.54
C ILE A 34 -8.57 11.55 -3.35
N PRO A 35 -9.35 11.55 -2.24
CA PRO A 35 -10.39 12.54 -2.01
C PRO A 35 -9.77 13.90 -1.65
N ASN A 36 -10.47 14.99 -1.99
CA ASN A 36 -10.08 16.36 -1.62
C ASN A 36 -8.61 16.69 -1.96
N LYS A 37 -8.08 16.13 -3.05
CA LYS A 37 -6.68 16.25 -3.44
C LYS A 37 -6.15 17.69 -3.51
N ASP A 38 -7.03 18.65 -3.82
CA ASP A 38 -6.70 20.07 -3.96
C ASP A 38 -6.68 20.80 -2.59
N GLU A 39 -7.09 20.14 -1.50
CA GLU A 39 -7.09 20.70 -0.14
C GLU A 39 -5.82 20.35 0.66
N TYR A 40 -4.99 19.43 0.19
CA TYR A 40 -3.77 19.06 0.89
C TYR A 40 -2.68 20.12 0.69
N THR A 41 -2.19 20.67 1.80
CA THR A 41 -1.15 21.70 1.82
C THR A 41 0.15 21.21 2.44
N THR A 42 0.16 20.00 2.97
CA THR A 42 1.34 19.41 3.61
C THR A 42 1.47 17.94 3.26
N LEU A 43 2.70 17.52 2.98
CA LEU A 43 3.10 16.13 2.85
C LEU A 43 4.22 15.83 3.87
N LEU A 44 3.93 14.95 4.83
CA LEU A 44 4.96 14.38 5.71
C LEU A 44 5.42 13.05 5.12
N VAL A 45 6.73 12.93 4.94
CA VAL A 45 7.39 11.67 4.57
C VAL A 45 8.19 11.18 5.76
N GLN A 46 8.01 9.92 6.13
CA GLN A 46 8.64 9.33 7.30
C GLN A 46 9.11 7.91 7.00
N SER A 47 10.28 7.55 7.50
CA SER A 47 10.80 6.17 7.50
C SER A 47 11.31 5.84 8.90
N VAL A 48 12.08 4.76 9.01
CA VAL A 48 12.69 4.30 10.25
C VAL A 48 14.17 3.98 10.06
N ASP A 49 14.93 4.10 11.13
CA ASP A 49 16.33 3.69 11.19
C ASP A 49 16.48 2.15 11.28
N GLU A 50 17.72 1.68 11.46
CA GLU A 50 18.02 0.25 11.61
C GLU A 50 17.36 -0.39 12.86
N ASN A 51 16.94 0.43 13.83
CA ASN A 51 16.27 -0.02 15.05
C ASN A 51 14.74 0.02 14.91
N GLY A 52 14.22 0.44 13.75
CA GLY A 52 12.79 0.62 13.53
C GLY A 52 12.22 1.87 14.18
N VAL A 53 13.07 2.87 14.48
CA VAL A 53 12.67 4.12 15.13
C VAL A 53 12.60 5.25 14.10
N SER A 54 11.49 5.99 14.13
CA SER A 54 11.35 7.23 13.38
C SER A 54 11.86 8.43 14.19
N SER A 55 12.45 9.40 13.49
CA SER A 55 13.10 10.60 14.03
C SER A 55 13.03 11.74 13.02
N GLU A 56 13.52 12.93 13.43
CA GLU A 56 13.73 14.06 12.52
C GLU A 56 14.68 13.73 11.37
N SER A 57 15.69 12.87 11.59
CA SER A 57 16.64 12.47 10.55
C SER A 57 16.09 11.46 9.55
N THR A 58 14.95 10.84 9.86
CA THR A 58 14.22 9.88 9.01
C THR A 58 12.86 10.42 8.58
N SER A 59 12.64 11.73 8.72
CA SER A 59 11.40 12.40 8.37
C SER A 59 11.66 13.69 7.60
N LYS A 60 10.71 14.10 6.76
CA LYS A 60 10.72 15.37 6.05
C LYS A 60 9.31 15.89 5.88
N VAL A 61 9.11 17.17 6.19
CA VAL A 61 7.86 17.88 5.90
C VAL A 61 8.03 18.68 4.61
N ILE A 62 7.04 18.59 3.74
CA ILE A 62 6.99 19.26 2.44
C ILE A 62 5.73 20.12 2.41
N THR A 63 5.89 21.40 2.07
CA THR A 63 4.82 22.39 1.97
C THR A 63 4.76 23.07 0.60
N ASP A 64 5.66 22.70 -0.32
CA ASP A 64 5.59 23.15 -1.71
C ASP A 64 4.40 22.47 -2.40
N ILE A 65 3.43 23.28 -2.83
CA ILE A 65 2.18 22.79 -3.42
C ILE A 65 2.44 22.04 -4.73
N ASN A 66 3.44 22.44 -5.54
CA ASN A 66 3.71 21.76 -6.80
C ASN A 66 4.31 20.38 -6.55
N GLU A 67 5.20 20.24 -5.57
CA GLU A 67 5.74 18.93 -5.15
C GLU A 67 4.63 18.02 -4.62
N ILE A 68 3.73 18.56 -3.79
CA ILE A 68 2.58 17.81 -3.24
C ILE A 68 1.64 17.36 -4.36
N GLN A 69 1.29 18.23 -5.31
CA GLN A 69 0.41 17.88 -6.41
C GLN A 69 1.06 16.86 -7.35
N ALA A 70 2.35 17.01 -7.68
CA ALA A 70 3.09 16.04 -8.48
C ALA A 70 3.14 14.66 -7.79
N PHE A 71 3.33 14.64 -6.47
CA PHE A 71 3.24 13.41 -5.68
C PHE A 71 1.84 12.79 -5.77
N ILE A 72 0.77 13.56 -5.52
CA ILE A 72 -0.61 13.07 -5.59
C ILE A 72 -0.91 12.52 -6.99
N GLU A 73 -0.55 13.23 -8.04
CA GLU A 73 -0.76 12.79 -9.43
C GLU A 73 -0.12 11.44 -9.73
N LYS A 74 1.06 11.17 -9.17
CA LYS A 74 1.78 9.91 -9.37
C LYS A 74 1.07 8.72 -8.73
N VAL A 75 0.48 8.90 -7.54
CA VAL A 75 -0.10 7.81 -6.75
C VAL A 75 -1.61 7.68 -6.91
N ASN A 76 -2.27 8.72 -7.42
CA ASN A 76 -3.70 8.72 -7.67
C ASN A 76 -4.05 7.81 -8.86
N LYS A 77 -5.30 7.35 -8.93
CA LYS A 77 -5.81 6.47 -10.00
C LYS A 77 -5.07 5.13 -10.13
N MET A 78 -4.33 4.72 -9.11
CA MET A 78 -3.78 3.37 -9.05
C MET A 78 -4.89 2.33 -8.92
N GLU A 79 -4.72 1.20 -9.60
CA GLU A 79 -5.60 0.05 -9.42
C GLU A 79 -5.29 -0.61 -8.08
N VAL A 80 -6.30 -0.73 -7.23
CA VAL A 80 -6.18 -1.24 -5.87
C VAL A 80 -7.16 -2.38 -5.62
N VAL A 81 -6.88 -3.16 -4.60
CA VAL A 81 -7.74 -4.23 -4.09
C VAL A 81 -7.93 -4.05 -2.59
N GLN A 82 -9.09 -4.45 -2.08
CA GLN A 82 -9.29 -4.58 -0.65
C GLN A 82 -8.65 -5.89 -0.18
N PRO A 83 -7.56 -5.84 0.62
CA PRO A 83 -6.93 -7.05 1.13
C PRO A 83 -7.79 -7.72 2.22
N PRO A 84 -7.67 -9.05 2.39
CA PRO A 84 -8.21 -9.72 3.56
C PRO A 84 -7.49 -9.28 4.84
N ASN A 85 -8.18 -9.33 5.98
CA ASN A 85 -7.64 -8.91 7.29
C ASN A 85 -6.29 -9.57 7.65
N LYS A 86 -6.09 -10.83 7.25
CA LYS A 86 -4.81 -11.53 7.49
C LYS A 86 -3.65 -10.86 6.78
N GLU A 87 -3.84 -10.42 5.53
CA GLU A 87 -2.80 -9.74 4.76
C GLU A 87 -2.51 -8.36 5.34
N LEU A 88 -3.55 -7.62 5.77
CA LEU A 88 -3.38 -6.35 6.50
C LEU A 88 -2.56 -6.52 7.78
N LEU A 89 -2.81 -7.58 8.55
CA LEU A 89 -2.06 -7.87 9.78
C LEU A 89 -0.61 -8.23 9.49
N GLU A 90 -0.31 -8.94 8.40
CA GLU A 90 1.08 -9.19 8.03
C GLU A 90 1.77 -7.90 7.58
N LYS A 91 1.07 -7.05 6.80
CA LYS A 91 1.60 -5.76 6.35
C LYS A 91 1.86 -4.78 7.49
N SER A 92 1.03 -4.74 8.53
CA SER A 92 1.26 -3.85 9.67
C SER A 92 2.52 -4.18 10.47
N LYS A 93 2.96 -5.45 10.50
CA LYS A 93 4.23 -5.85 11.11
C LYS A 93 5.45 -5.34 10.35
N GLU A 94 5.28 -4.91 9.09
CA GLU A 94 6.36 -4.39 8.28
C GLU A 94 6.63 -2.91 8.53
N PHE A 95 5.73 -2.17 9.17
CA PHE A 95 5.84 -0.71 9.36
C PHE A 95 7.16 -0.22 9.96
N ASN A 96 7.72 -0.97 10.91
CA ASN A 96 8.97 -0.60 11.58
C ASN A 96 10.20 -1.22 10.91
N LYS A 97 10.10 -1.65 9.64
CA LYS A 97 11.23 -2.15 8.87
C LYS A 97 11.82 -1.04 8.00
N LYS A 98 13.13 -0.86 8.08
CA LYS A 98 13.87 0.06 7.22
C LYS A 98 13.61 -0.25 5.74
N GLY A 99 13.51 0.81 4.94
CA GLY A 99 13.15 0.75 3.52
C GLY A 99 11.65 0.91 3.25
N ASN A 100 10.82 0.89 4.30
CA ASN A 100 9.42 1.27 4.20
C ASN A 100 9.24 2.76 4.50
N TYR A 101 8.27 3.39 3.85
CA TYR A 101 8.01 4.82 3.96
C TYR A 101 6.53 5.09 4.17
N PHE A 102 6.24 6.01 5.07
CA PHE A 102 4.94 6.63 5.26
C PHE A 102 4.93 7.95 4.50
N PHE A 103 3.94 8.13 3.64
CA PHE A 103 3.61 9.39 3.00
C PHE A 103 2.24 9.82 3.49
N ILE A 104 2.19 10.97 4.15
CA ILE A 104 1.03 11.43 4.90
C ILE A 104 0.63 12.80 4.37
N LEU A 105 -0.47 12.87 3.64
CA LEU A 105 -1.04 14.12 3.15
C LEU A 105 -1.94 14.73 4.22
N SER A 106 -1.84 16.04 4.45
CA SER A 106 -2.75 16.77 5.31
C SER A 106 -3.05 18.18 4.81
N ASP A 107 -4.21 18.69 5.23
CA ASP A 107 -4.62 20.08 5.03
C ASP A 107 -3.92 21.05 5.99
N LYS A 108 -3.15 20.53 6.96
CA LYS A 108 -2.38 21.31 7.93
C LYS A 108 -1.10 20.59 8.35
N GLU A 109 -0.07 21.36 8.68
CA GLU A 109 1.19 20.82 9.20
C GLU A 109 1.05 20.10 10.54
N THR A 110 0.05 20.47 11.35
CA THR A 110 -0.26 19.84 12.64
C THR A 110 -0.79 18.42 12.52
N MET A 111 -1.20 17.97 11.32
CA MET A 111 -1.71 16.62 11.04
C MET A 111 -2.91 16.21 11.92
N ASP A 112 -3.67 17.18 12.45
CA ASP A 112 -4.74 16.96 13.42
C ASP A 112 -6.15 16.97 12.81
N ASN A 113 -6.26 17.15 11.49
CA ASN A 113 -7.52 17.19 10.75
C ASN A 113 -7.62 16.14 9.63
N LYS A 114 -7.56 16.52 8.36
CA LYS A 114 -7.67 15.58 7.23
C LYS A 114 -6.30 14.96 7.01
N VAL A 115 -6.21 13.64 7.15
CA VAL A 115 -4.96 12.90 6.98
C VAL A 115 -5.18 11.71 6.06
N TYR A 116 -4.46 11.67 4.94
CA TYR A 116 -4.44 10.53 4.03
C TYR A 116 -3.07 9.86 4.12
N THR A 117 -3.05 8.58 4.53
CA THR A 117 -1.80 7.87 4.75
C THR A 117 -1.57 6.84 3.66
N MET A 118 -0.37 6.85 3.09
CA MET A 118 0.13 5.87 2.14
C MET A 118 1.39 5.22 2.69
N ASN A 119 1.42 3.90 2.70
CA ASN A 119 2.56 3.12 3.17
C ASN A 119 3.20 2.46 1.97
N PHE A 120 4.41 2.85 1.66
CA PHE A 120 5.24 2.26 0.61
C PHE A 120 6.09 1.18 1.24
N PHE A 121 5.82 -0.06 0.87
CA PHE A 121 6.61 -1.20 1.33
C PHE A 121 7.78 -1.45 0.38
N ASN A 122 8.87 -1.96 0.93
CA ASN A 122 10.09 -2.30 0.21
C ASN A 122 9.86 -3.38 -0.88
N ASP A 123 8.77 -4.15 -0.78
CA ASP A 123 8.36 -5.11 -1.82
C ASP A 123 7.64 -4.47 -3.02
N GLY A 124 7.47 -3.14 -3.01
CA GLY A 124 6.79 -2.35 -4.04
C GLY A 124 5.27 -2.25 -3.87
N ARG A 125 4.66 -2.87 -2.85
CA ARG A 125 3.24 -2.66 -2.56
C ARG A 125 3.03 -1.29 -1.92
N ILE A 126 1.89 -0.67 -2.21
CA ILE A 126 1.46 0.58 -1.58
C ILE A 126 0.14 0.32 -0.86
N MET A 127 0.07 0.64 0.43
CA MET A 127 -1.18 0.60 1.19
C MET A 127 -1.74 2.00 1.37
N PHE A 128 -2.98 2.18 0.96
CA PHE A 128 -3.72 3.41 1.05
C PHE A 128 -4.72 3.33 2.20
N GLN A 129 -4.70 4.33 3.07
CA GLN A 129 -5.62 4.46 4.19
C GLN A 129 -6.38 5.78 4.05
N GLU A 130 -7.69 5.67 3.85
CA GLU A 130 -8.54 6.84 3.67
C GLU A 130 -8.60 7.73 4.93
N PRO A 131 -8.78 9.05 4.77
CA PRO A 131 -8.95 9.98 5.88
C PRO A 131 -10.31 9.74 6.52
N ASN A 132 -10.36 9.55 7.84
CA ASN A 132 -11.64 9.42 8.53
C ASN A 132 -12.37 10.75 8.76
N GLY A 133 -11.86 11.88 8.27
CA GLY A 133 -12.39 13.22 8.59
C GLY A 133 -12.46 13.53 10.11
N LYS A 134 -11.83 12.69 10.93
CA LYS A 134 -11.72 12.74 12.40
C LYS A 134 -10.39 12.11 12.80
N LYS A 135 -9.77 12.64 13.86
CA LYS A 135 -8.54 12.14 14.47
C LYS A 135 -8.63 10.63 14.73
N GLN A 136 -7.59 9.89 14.35
CA GLN A 136 -7.46 8.45 14.63
C GLN A 136 -7.56 8.22 16.15
N GLU A 137 -8.53 7.42 16.59
CA GLU A 137 -8.58 7.02 17.99
C GLU A 137 -7.43 6.03 18.27
N ALA A 138 -6.88 6.09 19.49
CA ALA A 138 -5.76 5.23 19.91
C ALA A 138 -6.08 3.72 19.87
N ASN A 139 -7.35 3.35 19.73
CA ASN A 139 -7.86 1.99 19.60
C ASN A 139 -8.03 1.54 18.13
N GLY A 140 -7.64 2.36 17.14
CA GLY A 140 -7.82 2.08 15.71
C GLY A 140 -9.25 2.31 15.19
N ALA A 141 -10.19 2.76 16.04
CA ALA A 141 -11.54 3.13 15.62
C ALA A 141 -11.48 4.38 14.72
N GLY A 142 -11.97 4.24 13.48
CA GLY A 142 -11.97 5.29 12.48
C GLY A 142 -11.35 4.89 11.13
N GLN A 143 -10.61 3.78 11.05
CA GLN A 143 -10.19 3.25 9.75
C GLN A 143 -11.38 2.63 9.04
N LYS A 144 -11.92 3.29 8.01
CA LYS A 144 -13.08 2.76 7.28
C LYS A 144 -12.67 1.76 6.20
N MET A 145 -11.63 2.07 5.41
CA MET A 145 -11.16 1.20 4.33
C MET A 145 -9.64 1.34 4.13
N MET A 146 -8.97 0.18 4.03
CA MET A 146 -7.57 0.08 3.62
C MET A 146 -7.51 -0.67 2.30
N TYR A 147 -6.72 -0.15 1.38
CA TYR A 147 -6.52 -0.73 0.06
C TYR A 147 -5.04 -1.05 -0.15
N LEU A 148 -4.74 -2.09 -0.92
CA LEU A 148 -3.39 -2.38 -1.42
C LEU A 148 -3.36 -2.15 -2.93
N SER A 149 -2.24 -1.62 -3.43
CA SER A 149 -1.98 -1.62 -4.86
C SER A 149 -2.05 -3.04 -5.43
N LYS A 150 -2.80 -3.22 -6.52
CA LYS A 150 -3.00 -4.52 -7.16
C LYS A 150 -1.70 -5.05 -7.76
N GLU A 151 -0.84 -4.16 -8.25
CA GLU A 151 0.51 -4.47 -8.74
C GLU A 151 1.60 -3.91 -7.81
N LYS A 152 2.83 -4.37 -8.02
CA LYS A 152 4.02 -3.84 -7.34
C LYS A 152 4.57 -2.68 -8.15
N HIS A 153 4.85 -1.58 -7.46
CA HIS A 153 5.28 -0.29 -8.00
C HIS A 153 6.63 0.11 -7.38
N SER A 154 7.65 -0.75 -7.54
CA SER A 154 8.98 -0.55 -6.94
C SER A 154 9.70 0.71 -7.46
N ASP A 155 9.38 1.12 -8.69
CA ASP A 155 9.85 2.35 -9.33
C ASP A 155 9.27 3.61 -8.67
N VAL A 156 7.99 3.58 -8.29
CA VAL A 156 7.30 4.76 -7.76
C VAL A 156 7.98 5.30 -6.51
N LEU A 157 8.42 4.44 -5.57
CA LEU A 157 9.13 4.91 -4.39
C LEU A 157 10.43 5.65 -4.76
N LEU A 158 11.20 5.12 -5.72
CA LEU A 158 12.45 5.73 -6.17
C LEU A 158 12.18 7.10 -6.81
N GLU A 159 11.21 7.16 -7.72
CA GLU A 159 10.82 8.41 -8.36
C GLU A 159 10.35 9.46 -7.34
N MET A 160 9.57 9.06 -6.33
CA MET A 160 9.12 9.99 -5.29
C MET A 160 10.26 10.43 -4.38
N LYS A 161 11.23 9.57 -4.09
CA LYS A 161 12.44 9.96 -3.37
C LYS A 161 13.27 11.00 -4.14
N GLU A 162 13.38 10.83 -5.45
CA GLU A 162 14.07 11.80 -6.32
C GLU A 162 13.31 13.12 -6.42
N LEU A 163 12.01 13.07 -6.75
CA LEU A 163 11.12 14.23 -6.87
C LEU A 163 11.15 15.09 -5.61
N LEU A 164 11.07 14.45 -4.44
CA LEU A 164 10.96 15.11 -3.15
C LEU A 164 12.32 15.26 -2.45
N ASN A 165 13.43 14.92 -3.11
CA ASN A 165 14.80 14.98 -2.58
C ASN A 165 14.92 14.35 -1.17
N ILE A 166 14.48 13.10 -1.04
CA ILE A 166 14.53 12.28 0.17
C ILE A 166 15.81 11.43 0.13
N LYS A 167 16.69 11.63 1.12
CA LYS A 167 18.02 10.98 1.17
C LYS A 167 18.17 9.94 2.27
N PHE A 168 17.24 9.91 3.23
CA PHE A 168 17.20 8.90 4.28
C PHE A 168 16.58 7.59 3.79
#